data_AF-M7T4V5-F1
#
_entry.id   AF-M7T4V5-F1
#
_cell.length_a   1.000
_cell.length_b   1.000
_cell.length_c   1.000
_cell.angle_alpha   90.00
_cell.angle_beta   90.00
_cell.angle_gamma   90.00
#
_symmetry.space_group_name_H-M   'P 1'
#
loop_
_entity.id
_entity.type
_entity.pdbx_description
1 polymer ?
#
loop_
_entity_poly.entity_id
_entity_poly.type
_entity_poly.pdbx_seq_one_letter_code
_entity_poly.pdbx_strand_id
1 'polypeptide(L)'
;MAFKFFGAAAALAATALASNTTGPYTIHVTGKGDTSIDGYIGACHAGAAIEGMCFIEGAVNSSSTYSQFYFDFGGYSPDTGEVFQPGWVSWLLPYQNGNGSTLYQTSPLEFQPSWGSNVAPGYFQPGETYTYIGYDDDKKLYMNGGYDDSSFNATRPEPVPTLGNLYNWNLCYQYLGSYYYQSIGWSFTDPPHNPSCEPVDLTLVEV
;
A
#
# COMPACT_ATOMS: atom_id res chain seq x y z
N MET A 1 -17.81 -8.96 -56.14
CA MET A 1 -17.28 -7.72 -55.54
C MET A 1 -16.88 -8.04 -54.11
N ALA A 2 -15.58 -8.12 -53.81
CA ALA A 2 -15.08 -8.47 -52.48
C ALA A 2 -14.77 -7.18 -51.71
N PHE A 3 -15.54 -6.89 -50.66
CA PHE A 3 -15.28 -5.78 -49.75
C PHE A 3 -14.12 -6.15 -48.82
N LYS A 4 -12.98 -5.50 -48.99
CA LYS A 4 -11.87 -5.55 -48.03
C LYS A 4 -12.15 -4.53 -46.92
N PHE A 5 -12.53 -5.02 -45.74
CA PHE A 5 -12.55 -4.22 -44.52
C PHE A 5 -11.10 -3.97 -44.09
N PHE A 6 -10.65 -2.72 -44.20
CA PHE A 6 -9.44 -2.25 -43.52
C PHE A 6 -9.82 -1.96 -42.07
N GLY A 7 -9.48 -2.88 -41.17
CA GLY A 7 -9.56 -2.63 -39.72
C GLY A 7 -8.44 -1.68 -39.32
N ALA A 8 -8.79 -0.45 -38.96
CA ALA A 8 -7.88 0.47 -38.30
C ALA A 8 -7.72 0.02 -36.84
N ALA A 9 -6.54 -0.46 -36.47
CA ALA A 9 -6.17 -0.67 -35.08
C ALA A 9 -5.98 0.70 -34.42
N ALA A 10 -6.89 1.08 -33.52
CA ALA A 10 -6.68 2.22 -32.64
C ALA A 10 -5.57 1.86 -31.65
N ALA A 11 -4.41 2.51 -31.78
CA ALA A 11 -3.37 2.43 -30.77
C ALA A 11 -3.84 3.23 -29.55
N LEU A 12 -4.14 2.53 -28.44
CA LEU A 12 -4.21 3.18 -27.14
C LEU A 12 -2.80 3.62 -26.77
N ALA A 13 -2.54 4.93 -26.83
CA ALA A 13 -1.35 5.49 -26.22
C ALA A 13 -1.51 5.38 -24.70
N ALA A 14 -0.80 4.43 -24.09
CA ALA A 14 -0.60 4.43 -22.65
C ALA A 14 0.23 5.67 -22.32
N THR A 15 -0.37 6.67 -21.69
CA THR A 15 0.39 7.72 -21.02
C THR A 15 1.02 7.08 -19.80
N ALA A 16 2.29 6.69 -19.89
CA ALA A 16 3.08 6.42 -18.70
C ALA A 16 3.05 7.69 -17.85
N LEU A 17 2.33 7.68 -16.73
CA LEU A 17 2.55 8.66 -15.68
C LEU A 17 4.02 8.51 -15.29
N ALA A 18 4.83 9.55 -15.48
CA ALA A 18 6.18 9.58 -14.97
C ALA A 18 6.10 9.61 -13.44
N SER A 19 6.04 8.45 -12.80
CA SER A 19 6.16 8.32 -11.35
C SER A 19 7.62 8.46 -10.98
N ASN A 20 7.91 9.40 -10.08
CA ASN A 20 9.20 9.46 -9.42
C ASN A 20 9.20 8.43 -8.29
N THR A 21 10.37 7.91 -7.93
CA THR A 21 10.50 6.82 -6.95
C THR A 21 11.65 7.11 -6.00
N THR A 22 11.46 6.79 -4.71
CA THR A 22 12.52 6.75 -3.69
C THR A 22 12.58 5.37 -3.03
N GLY A 23 13.71 5.06 -2.39
CA GLY A 23 14.01 3.75 -1.79
C GLY A 23 15.24 3.09 -2.43
N PRO A 24 15.49 1.80 -2.13
CA PRO A 24 14.63 0.89 -1.39
C PRO A 24 14.52 1.22 0.11
N TYR A 25 13.38 0.88 0.69
CA TYR A 25 13.10 0.93 2.12
C TYR A 25 12.73 -0.46 2.64
N THR A 26 13.04 -0.75 3.90
CA THR A 26 12.26 -1.71 4.68
C THR A 26 11.12 -0.97 5.37
N ILE A 27 10.02 -1.68 5.66
CA ILE A 27 8.92 -1.12 6.45
C ILE A 27 8.97 -1.78 7.82
N HIS A 28 9.37 -1.01 8.83
CA HIS A 28 9.42 -1.44 10.23
C HIS A 28 8.01 -1.40 10.83
N VAL A 29 7.65 -2.45 11.56
CA VAL A 29 6.37 -2.65 12.21
C VAL A 29 6.59 -2.64 13.71
N THR A 30 5.96 -1.70 14.40
CA THR A 30 6.02 -1.61 15.86
C THR A 30 4.63 -1.62 16.45
N GLY A 31 4.49 -2.32 17.57
CA GLY A 31 3.26 -2.33 18.34
C GLY A 31 2.89 -0.97 18.92
N LYS A 32 1.59 -0.64 18.95
CA LYS A 32 1.10 0.49 19.75
C LYS A 32 0.74 0.05 21.16
N GLY A 33 1.07 0.90 22.14
CA GLY A 33 0.82 0.61 23.56
C GLY A 33 1.83 -0.39 24.12
N ASP A 34 1.39 -1.25 25.05
CA ASP A 34 2.25 -2.20 25.76
C ASP A 34 2.43 -3.55 25.01
N THR A 35 2.39 -3.55 23.67
CA THR A 35 2.57 -4.77 22.86
C THR A 35 4.04 -4.97 22.49
N SER A 36 4.48 -6.23 22.41
CA SER A 36 5.86 -6.59 22.06
C SER A 36 6.07 -6.79 20.56
N ILE A 37 5.20 -6.24 19.72
CA ILE A 37 5.29 -6.39 18.26
C ILE A 37 6.49 -5.57 17.78
N ASP A 38 7.46 -6.26 17.20
CA ASP A 38 8.64 -5.68 16.57
C ASP A 38 9.08 -6.57 15.40
N GLY A 39 9.10 -6.01 14.21
CA GLY A 39 9.42 -6.76 13.00
C GLY A 39 9.29 -5.92 11.75
N TYR A 40 9.22 -6.54 10.58
CA TYR A 40 9.19 -5.84 9.30
C TYR A 40 8.15 -6.42 8.35
N ILE A 41 7.85 -5.69 7.29
CA ILE A 41 7.03 -6.20 6.19
C ILE A 41 7.85 -7.04 5.22
N GLY A 42 7.26 -8.13 4.76
CA GLY A 42 7.70 -8.87 3.58
C GLY A 42 6.54 -9.13 2.62
N ALA A 43 6.84 -9.05 1.33
CA ALA A 43 5.94 -9.46 0.26
C ALA A 43 5.82 -11.00 0.27
N CYS A 44 4.69 -11.50 0.75
CA CYS A 44 4.37 -12.92 0.82
C CYS A 44 3.40 -13.33 -0.29
N HIS A 45 3.51 -14.54 -0.82
CA HIS A 45 2.65 -15.01 -1.89
C HIS A 45 1.18 -15.13 -1.45
N ALA A 46 0.27 -14.44 -2.14
CA ALA A 46 -1.17 -14.46 -1.89
C ALA A 46 -2.01 -14.92 -3.10
N GLY A 47 -1.37 -15.12 -4.26
CA GLY A 47 -1.99 -15.57 -5.50
C GLY A 47 -1.09 -15.37 -6.71
N ALA A 48 -1.60 -15.64 -7.91
CA ALA A 48 -0.82 -15.48 -9.14
C ALA A 48 -0.44 -14.00 -9.37
N ALA A 49 0.84 -13.67 -9.16
CA ALA A 49 1.35 -12.30 -9.17
C ALA A 49 0.65 -11.37 -8.17
N ILE A 50 0.26 -11.91 -7.01
CA ILE A 50 -0.35 -11.17 -5.92
C ILE A 50 0.43 -11.49 -4.67
N GLU A 51 0.89 -10.44 -4.00
CA GLU A 51 1.61 -10.54 -2.74
C GLU A 51 0.86 -9.77 -1.65
N GLY A 52 1.01 -10.20 -0.40
CA GLY A 52 0.46 -9.50 0.75
C GLY A 52 1.53 -8.77 1.55
N MET A 53 1.10 -7.76 2.32
CA MET A 53 1.94 -7.10 3.34
C MET A 53 2.09 -7.98 4.59
N CYS A 54 2.83 -9.08 4.50
CA CYS A 54 3.01 -10.00 5.63
C CYS A 54 4.01 -9.47 6.65
N PHE A 55 3.77 -9.83 7.91
CA PHE A 55 4.69 -9.54 9.01
C PHE A 55 5.79 -10.60 9.12
N ILE A 56 7.01 -10.12 9.38
CA ILE A 56 8.19 -10.91 9.68
C ILE A 56 8.67 -10.45 11.05
N GLU A 57 8.58 -11.32 12.04
CA GLU A 57 9.03 -11.03 13.40
C GLU A 57 10.55 -10.85 13.48
N GLY A 58 11.00 -9.84 14.23
CA GLY A 58 12.41 -9.58 14.48
C GLY A 58 13.17 -9.00 13.27
N ALA A 59 14.44 -9.35 13.14
CA ALA A 59 15.31 -8.76 12.12
C ALA A 59 14.98 -9.26 10.70
N VAL A 60 14.99 -8.34 9.74
CA VAL A 60 14.81 -8.67 8.30
C VAL A 60 16.13 -8.61 7.55
N ASN A 61 16.29 -9.46 6.53
CA ASN A 61 17.37 -9.30 5.57
C ASN A 61 17.02 -8.14 4.62
N SER A 62 17.47 -6.93 4.94
CA SER A 62 17.20 -5.72 4.15
C SER A 62 17.73 -5.79 2.72
N SER A 63 18.67 -6.70 2.41
CA SER A 63 19.16 -6.96 1.04
C SER A 63 18.24 -7.88 0.22
N SER A 64 17.21 -8.46 0.82
CA SER A 64 16.27 -9.33 0.12
C SER A 64 15.20 -8.53 -0.61
N THR A 65 14.93 -8.88 -1.86
CA THR A 65 13.93 -8.18 -2.68
C THR A 65 12.52 -8.26 -2.10
N TYR A 66 12.16 -9.34 -1.39
CA TYR A 66 10.82 -9.45 -0.80
C TYR A 66 10.57 -8.47 0.35
N SER A 67 11.61 -7.84 0.91
CA SER A 67 11.49 -6.85 2.00
C SER A 67 11.96 -5.45 1.59
N GLN A 68 12.15 -5.22 0.29
CA GLN A 68 12.51 -3.91 -0.26
C GLN A 68 11.29 -3.30 -0.95
N PHE A 69 10.83 -2.19 -0.40
CA PHE A 69 9.69 -1.43 -0.87
C PHE A 69 10.15 -0.07 -1.38
N TYR A 70 9.35 0.51 -2.25
CA TYR A 70 9.62 1.79 -2.87
C TYR A 70 8.47 2.74 -2.57
N PHE A 71 8.81 4.02 -2.51
CA PHE A 71 7.82 5.07 -2.37
C PHE A 71 7.75 5.85 -3.68
N ASP A 72 6.64 5.72 -4.38
CA ASP A 72 6.36 6.33 -5.67
C ASP A 72 5.47 7.57 -5.50
N PHE A 73 5.65 8.57 -6.35
CA PHE A 73 4.96 9.86 -6.22
C PHE A 73 4.91 10.67 -7.52
N GLY A 74 3.96 11.60 -7.58
CA GLY A 74 3.67 12.38 -8.79
C GLY A 74 4.65 13.53 -9.07
N GLY A 75 5.37 14.02 -8.08
CA GLY A 75 6.33 15.12 -8.26
C GLY A 75 6.88 15.67 -6.95
N TYR A 76 7.68 16.73 -7.04
CA TYR A 76 8.26 17.41 -5.89
C TYR A 76 7.53 18.72 -5.62
N SER A 77 7.46 19.12 -4.34
CA SER A 77 7.03 20.45 -3.95
C SER A 77 7.91 21.50 -4.62
N PRO A 78 7.36 22.46 -5.38
CA PRO A 78 8.16 23.50 -6.01
C PRO A 78 8.80 24.45 -4.98
N ASP A 79 8.23 24.53 -3.77
CA ASP A 79 8.68 25.45 -2.72
C ASP A 79 9.77 24.83 -1.83
N THR A 80 9.64 23.55 -1.48
CA THR A 80 10.58 22.86 -0.56
C THR A 80 11.53 21.91 -1.27
N GLY A 81 11.22 21.47 -2.50
CA GLY A 81 11.96 20.44 -3.22
C GLY A 81 11.76 19.03 -2.67
N GLU A 82 10.92 18.85 -1.65
CA GLU A 82 10.61 17.56 -1.05
C GLU A 82 9.59 16.78 -1.87
N VAL A 83 9.47 15.47 -1.61
CA VAL A 83 8.45 14.62 -2.24
C VAL A 83 7.07 15.21 -1.96
N PHE A 84 6.29 15.45 -3.01
CA PHE A 84 4.91 15.89 -2.87
C PHE A 84 4.04 14.71 -2.43
N GLN A 85 3.50 14.80 -1.23
CA GLN A 85 2.64 13.79 -0.60
C GLN A 85 1.15 14.10 -0.85
N PRO A 86 0.27 13.08 -0.94
CA PRO A 86 0.56 11.65 -0.81
C PRO A 86 1.16 11.03 -2.09
N GLY A 87 1.88 9.94 -1.90
CA GLY A 87 2.33 9.03 -2.96
C GLY A 87 1.69 7.65 -2.76
N TRP A 88 2.42 6.60 -3.11
CA TRP A 88 2.03 5.22 -2.81
C TRP A 88 3.26 4.34 -2.56
N VAL A 89 3.06 3.26 -1.82
CA VAL A 89 4.09 2.24 -1.62
C VAL A 89 3.98 1.22 -2.75
N SER A 90 5.12 0.76 -3.26
CA SER A 90 5.17 -0.33 -4.23
C SER A 90 6.22 -1.37 -3.87
N TRP A 91 6.04 -2.55 -4.45
CA TRP A 91 7.00 -3.64 -4.41
C TRP A 91 7.34 -4.07 -5.83
N LEU A 92 8.56 -4.54 -6.06
CA LEU A 92 9.01 -4.99 -7.38
C LEU A 92 8.90 -6.51 -7.48
N LEU A 93 7.86 -7.00 -8.16
CA LEU A 93 7.64 -8.43 -8.42
C LEU A 93 8.70 -8.98 -9.38
N PRO A 94 9.58 -9.90 -8.94
CA PRO A 94 10.52 -10.54 -9.83
C PRO A 94 9.82 -11.60 -10.69
N TYR A 95 10.09 -11.60 -11.99
CA TYR A 95 9.65 -12.66 -12.90
C TYR A 95 10.75 -13.02 -13.89
N GLN A 96 10.70 -14.24 -14.42
CA GLN A 96 11.66 -14.70 -15.43
C GLN A 96 11.14 -14.42 -16.84
N ASN A 97 11.96 -13.80 -17.67
CA ASN A 97 11.67 -13.68 -19.10
C ASN A 97 11.98 -14.99 -19.85
N GLY A 98 11.61 -15.07 -21.13
CA GLY A 98 11.86 -16.26 -21.97
C GLY A 98 13.33 -16.64 -22.16
N ASN A 99 14.27 -15.76 -21.79
CA ASN A 99 15.71 -15.97 -21.87
C ASN A 99 16.33 -16.32 -20.49
N GLY A 100 15.51 -16.52 -19.45
CA GLY A 100 15.97 -16.84 -18.09
C GLY A 100 16.62 -15.68 -17.34
N SER A 101 16.37 -14.44 -17.76
CA SER A 101 16.76 -13.24 -16.99
C SER A 101 15.63 -12.80 -16.08
N THR A 102 15.97 -12.40 -14.85
CA THR A 102 15.02 -11.76 -13.93
C THR A 102 14.71 -10.35 -14.42
N LEU A 103 13.43 -10.08 -14.62
CA LEU A 103 12.86 -8.76 -14.81
C LEU A 103 12.00 -8.42 -13.58
N TYR A 104 11.65 -7.16 -13.44
CA TYR A 104 10.86 -6.66 -12.33
C TYR A 104 9.63 -5.94 -12.85
N GLN A 105 8.49 -6.22 -12.24
CA GLN A 105 7.23 -5.54 -12.49
C GLN A 105 6.85 -4.76 -11.23
N THR A 106 6.56 -3.47 -11.37
CA THR A 106 6.03 -2.67 -10.26
C THR A 106 4.65 -3.18 -9.89
N SER A 107 4.48 -3.45 -8.60
CA SER A 107 3.23 -3.88 -7.97
C SER A 107 2.89 -2.88 -6.87
N PRO A 108 2.03 -1.88 -7.14
CA PRO A 108 1.62 -0.91 -6.13
C PRO A 108 0.79 -1.57 -5.00
N LEU A 109 0.84 -0.97 -3.82
CA LEU A 109 0.04 -1.36 -2.66
C LEU A 109 -1.40 -0.89 -2.81
N GLU A 110 -2.34 -1.81 -2.65
CA GLU A 110 -3.78 -1.54 -2.56
C GLU A 110 -4.37 -2.23 -1.33
N PHE A 111 -5.25 -1.52 -0.61
CA PHE A 111 -6.06 -2.09 0.46
C PHE A 111 -7.42 -2.52 -0.08
N GLN A 112 -7.74 -3.82 0.03
CA GLN A 112 -8.95 -4.39 -0.53
C GLN A 112 -10.03 -4.59 0.54
N PRO A 113 -11.08 -3.75 0.57
CA PRO A 113 -12.16 -3.90 1.53
C PRO A 113 -13.04 -5.12 1.23
N SER A 114 -13.73 -5.60 2.26
CA SER A 114 -14.77 -6.61 2.11
C SER A 114 -16.05 -6.19 2.82
N TRP A 115 -17.20 -6.61 2.33
CA TRP A 115 -18.50 -6.19 2.88
C TRP A 115 -18.79 -6.72 4.29
N GLY A 116 -18.07 -7.75 4.74
CA GLY A 116 -18.26 -8.41 6.04
C GLY A 116 -17.23 -8.03 7.11
N SER A 117 -16.33 -7.09 6.81
CA SER A 117 -15.26 -6.68 7.73
C SER A 117 -15.00 -5.19 7.59
N ASN A 118 -14.64 -4.53 8.68
CA ASN A 118 -14.11 -3.17 8.66
C ASN A 118 -12.58 -3.14 8.53
N VAL A 119 -11.93 -4.28 8.29
CA VAL A 119 -10.50 -4.39 8.03
C VAL A 119 -10.28 -4.75 6.56
N ALA A 120 -9.49 -3.94 5.86
CA ALA A 120 -9.00 -4.24 4.52
C ALA A 120 -7.56 -4.77 4.58
N PRO A 121 -7.25 -5.99 4.12
CA PRO A 121 -5.87 -6.43 3.92
C PRO A 121 -5.14 -5.63 2.83
N GLY A 122 -3.83 -5.44 3.02
CA GLY A 122 -2.95 -4.82 2.02
C GLY A 122 -2.35 -5.84 1.05
N TYR A 123 -2.47 -5.57 -0.26
CA TYR A 123 -1.94 -6.38 -1.36
C TYR A 123 -1.04 -5.58 -2.27
N PHE A 124 0.03 -6.21 -2.77
CA PHE A 124 0.81 -5.74 -3.90
C PHE A 124 0.40 -6.50 -5.15
N GLN A 125 0.02 -5.78 -6.20
CA GLN A 125 -0.43 -6.38 -7.46
C GLN A 125 0.09 -5.58 -8.65
N PRO A 126 0.53 -6.23 -9.75
CA PRO A 126 0.83 -5.53 -10.99
C PRO A 126 -0.38 -4.75 -11.49
N GLY A 127 -0.20 -3.45 -11.74
CA GLY A 127 -1.26 -2.59 -12.24
C GLY A 127 -1.00 -1.12 -11.98
N GLU A 128 -2.05 -0.34 -12.20
CA GLU A 128 -2.06 1.13 -11.99
C GLU A 128 -2.96 1.54 -10.82
N THR A 129 -3.57 0.57 -10.12
CA THR A 129 -4.38 0.82 -8.92
C THR A 129 -3.47 0.85 -7.70
N TYR A 130 -3.62 1.87 -6.87
CA TYR A 130 -2.84 2.07 -5.66
C TYR A 130 -3.64 2.81 -4.59
N THR A 131 -3.25 2.61 -3.33
CA THR A 131 -3.74 3.42 -2.21
C THR A 131 -2.79 4.59 -1.95
N TYR A 132 -3.36 5.79 -1.88
CA TYR A 132 -2.61 7.00 -1.51
C TYR A 132 -2.15 6.91 -0.06
N ILE A 133 -0.83 6.97 0.14
CA ILE A 133 -0.18 6.87 1.44
C ILE A 133 0.81 8.02 1.56
N GLY A 134 0.78 8.68 2.71
CA GLY A 134 1.77 9.67 3.10
C GLY A 134 2.72 9.12 4.16
N TYR A 135 3.75 9.89 4.48
CA TYR A 135 4.54 9.70 5.69
C TYR A 135 4.79 11.04 6.38
N ASP A 136 4.93 11.03 7.69
CA ASP A 136 5.30 12.20 8.48
C ASP A 136 6.83 12.40 8.56
N ASP A 137 7.26 13.38 9.35
CA ASP A 137 8.69 13.72 9.51
C ASP A 137 9.53 12.56 10.04
N ASP A 138 8.92 11.63 10.80
CA ASP A 138 9.55 10.42 11.33
C ASP A 138 9.45 9.23 10.35
N LYS A 139 9.04 9.48 9.10
CA LYS A 139 8.81 8.48 8.05
C LYS A 139 7.73 7.45 8.39
N LYS A 140 6.86 7.77 9.34
CA LYS A 140 5.76 6.91 9.74
C LYS A 140 4.60 7.08 8.77
N LEU A 141 4.13 5.96 8.23
CA LEU A 141 3.12 5.93 7.18
C LEU A 141 1.74 6.30 7.73
N TYR A 142 0.98 7.09 6.96
CA TYR A 142 -0.41 7.44 7.25
C TYR A 142 -1.26 7.41 5.98
N MET A 143 -2.58 7.36 6.15
CA MET A 143 -3.54 7.73 5.10
C MET A 143 -4.29 8.99 5.51
N ASN A 144 -4.61 9.87 4.56
CA ASN A 144 -5.47 11.01 4.85
C ASN A 144 -6.90 10.54 5.14
N GLY A 145 -7.45 10.92 6.28
CA GLY A 145 -8.78 10.49 6.71
C GLY A 145 -9.93 11.25 6.04
N GLY A 146 -9.64 12.31 5.29
CA GLY A 146 -10.66 13.12 4.63
C GLY A 146 -11.54 13.86 5.65
N TYR A 147 -12.85 13.85 5.39
CA TYR A 147 -13.83 14.56 6.22
C TYR A 147 -14.23 13.73 7.45
N ASP A 148 -14.43 14.41 8.57
CA ASP A 148 -15.02 13.81 9.77
C ASP A 148 -16.54 13.98 9.72
N ASP A 149 -17.26 12.94 9.31
CA ASP A 149 -18.72 12.98 9.20
C ASP A 149 -19.46 12.62 10.49
N SER A 150 -18.75 12.40 11.60
CA SER A 150 -19.33 11.93 12.88
C SER A 150 -20.37 12.88 13.48
N SER A 151 -20.33 14.16 13.11
CA SER A 151 -21.28 15.19 13.57
C SER A 151 -22.18 15.73 12.46
N PHE A 152 -22.16 15.14 11.26
CA PHE A 152 -22.93 15.64 10.13
C PHE A 152 -24.44 15.49 10.40
N ASN A 153 -25.19 16.52 10.04
CA ASN A 153 -26.64 16.55 10.16
C ASN A 153 -27.25 17.23 8.92
N ALA A 154 -28.55 17.54 8.94
CA ALA A 154 -29.24 18.19 7.81
C ALA A 154 -28.70 19.60 7.47
N THR A 155 -27.78 20.15 8.27
CA THR A 155 -27.12 21.43 8.06
C THR A 155 -25.66 21.20 7.67
N ARG A 156 -25.18 21.91 6.64
CA ARG A 156 -23.77 21.87 6.22
C ARG A 156 -22.88 22.41 7.37
N PRO A 157 -21.85 21.64 7.81
CA PRO A 157 -20.91 22.14 8.81
C PRO A 157 -20.03 23.24 8.21
N GLU A 158 -19.73 24.27 9.00
CA GLU A 158 -18.80 25.34 8.63
C GLU A 158 -18.01 25.75 9.89
N PRO A 159 -16.69 25.51 9.96
CA PRO A 159 -15.88 24.83 8.93
C PRO A 159 -16.22 23.34 8.80
N VAL A 160 -15.92 22.76 7.64
CA VAL A 160 -16.05 21.30 7.43
C VAL A 160 -14.94 20.60 8.23
N PRO A 161 -15.28 19.75 9.21
CA PRO A 161 -14.28 19.04 9.99
C PRO A 161 -13.57 17.95 9.18
N THR A 162 -12.30 17.70 9.49
CA THR A 162 -11.46 16.70 8.81
C THR A 162 -10.78 15.79 9.82
N LEU A 163 -10.58 14.52 9.46
CA LEU A 163 -9.91 13.53 10.30
C LEU A 163 -8.37 13.66 10.30
N GLY A 164 -7.81 14.52 9.45
CA GLY A 164 -6.36 14.70 9.35
C GLY A 164 -5.64 13.44 8.84
N ASN A 165 -4.45 13.17 9.39
CA ASN A 165 -3.68 11.96 9.06
C ASN A 165 -4.05 10.83 10.03
N LEU A 166 -4.40 9.68 9.47
CA LEU A 166 -4.81 8.49 10.22
C LEU A 166 -3.71 7.42 10.16
N TYR A 167 -3.58 6.68 11.26
CA TYR A 167 -2.58 5.61 11.43
C TYR A 167 -3.27 4.29 11.78
N ASN A 168 -4.36 3.94 11.10
CA ASN A 168 -5.23 2.82 11.47
C ASN A 168 -4.70 1.45 11.01
N TRP A 169 -3.37 1.30 11.00
CA TRP A 169 -2.70 0.05 10.71
C TRP A 169 -2.92 -0.94 11.84
N ASN A 170 -3.29 -2.16 11.47
CA ASN A 170 -3.46 -3.27 12.39
C ASN A 170 -2.74 -4.50 11.83
N LEU A 171 -2.05 -5.22 12.71
CA LEU A 171 -1.47 -6.52 12.42
C LEU A 171 -2.48 -7.59 12.78
N CYS A 172 -2.98 -8.33 11.80
CA CYS A 172 -4.07 -9.28 11.99
C CYS A 172 -3.70 -10.65 11.41
N TYR A 173 -4.23 -11.73 12.00
CA TYR A 173 -4.31 -13.00 11.29
C TYR A 173 -5.50 -12.96 10.32
N GLN A 174 -5.23 -13.10 9.02
CA GLN A 174 -6.25 -12.95 7.98
C GLN A 174 -5.92 -13.76 6.72
N TYR A 175 -6.93 -13.96 5.88
CA TYR A 175 -6.73 -14.58 4.57
C TYR A 175 -6.26 -13.53 3.56
N LEU A 176 -5.12 -13.81 2.94
CA LEU A 176 -4.62 -13.14 1.74
C LEU A 176 -4.80 -14.10 0.57
N GLY A 177 -5.81 -13.87 -0.27
CA GLY A 177 -6.27 -14.87 -1.24
C GLY A 177 -6.65 -16.18 -0.55
N SER A 178 -5.97 -17.28 -0.87
CA SER A 178 -6.17 -18.60 -0.24
C SER A 178 -5.22 -18.91 0.93
N TYR A 179 -4.39 -17.95 1.33
CA TYR A 179 -3.33 -18.17 2.32
C TYR A 179 -3.66 -17.48 3.64
N TYR A 180 -3.42 -18.16 4.77
CA TYR A 180 -3.65 -17.60 6.10
C TYR A 180 -2.33 -17.10 6.69
N TYR A 181 -2.22 -15.79 6.85
CA TYR A 181 -1.00 -15.12 7.31
C TYR A 181 -1.30 -14.12 8.41
N GLN A 182 -0.24 -13.75 9.13
CA GLN A 182 -0.21 -12.53 9.91
C GLN A 182 0.24 -11.39 8.98
N SER A 183 -0.64 -10.43 8.73
CA SER A 183 -0.39 -9.36 7.74
C SER A 183 -1.05 -8.06 8.14
N ILE A 184 -0.61 -6.98 7.51
CA ILE A 184 -1.15 -5.64 7.74
C ILE A 184 -2.54 -5.51 7.11
N GLY A 185 -3.47 -5.01 7.90
CA GLY A 185 -4.75 -4.49 7.45
C GLY A 185 -4.97 -3.04 7.88
N TRP A 186 -5.76 -2.32 7.09
CA TRP A 186 -6.27 -1.00 7.45
C TRP A 186 -7.65 -1.14 8.08
N SER A 187 -7.86 -0.58 9.27
CA SER A 187 -9.18 -0.56 9.92
C SER A 187 -9.92 0.73 9.58
N PHE A 188 -11.11 0.61 8.99
CA PHE A 188 -11.99 1.74 8.68
C PHE A 188 -12.73 2.28 9.90
N THR A 189 -12.94 1.44 10.92
CA THR A 189 -13.57 1.83 12.18
C THR A 189 -12.92 1.07 13.34
N ASP A 190 -13.00 1.63 14.54
CA ASP A 190 -12.55 0.94 15.74
C ASP A 190 -13.74 0.48 16.61
N PRO A 191 -13.62 -0.71 17.25
CA PRO A 191 -12.52 -1.67 17.12
C PRO A 191 -12.57 -2.45 15.79
N PRO A 192 -11.44 -3.03 15.33
CA PRO A 192 -11.43 -4.00 14.24
C PRO A 192 -12.40 -5.17 14.50
N HIS A 193 -13.14 -5.59 13.48
CA HIS A 193 -14.06 -6.73 13.53
C HIS A 193 -13.30 -8.06 13.68
N ASN A 194 -12.11 -8.15 13.11
CA ASN A 194 -11.24 -9.31 13.30
C ASN A 194 -10.58 -9.24 14.69
N PRO A 195 -10.89 -10.15 15.61
CA PRO A 195 -10.43 -10.09 17.00
C PRO A 195 -8.94 -10.38 17.17
N SER A 196 -8.25 -10.84 16.11
CA SER A 196 -6.79 -11.04 16.14
C SER A 196 -6.00 -9.77 15.82
N CYS A 197 -6.66 -8.68 15.44
CA CYS A 197 -6.00 -7.45 15.06
C CYS A 197 -5.41 -6.73 16.27
N GLU A 198 -4.13 -6.38 16.17
CA GLU A 198 -3.43 -5.54 17.13
C GLU A 198 -2.96 -4.26 16.44
N PRO A 199 -3.12 -3.07 17.07
CA PRO A 199 -2.76 -1.81 16.46
C PRO A 199 -1.23 -1.67 16.36
N VAL A 200 -0.75 -1.22 15.20
CA VAL A 200 0.68 -1.06 14.91
C VAL A 200 0.98 0.27 14.23
N ASP A 201 2.25 0.63 14.23
CA ASP A 201 2.84 1.70 13.42
C ASP A 201 3.72 1.11 12.33
N LEU A 202 3.72 1.76 11.17
CA LEU A 202 4.55 1.40 10.03
C LEU A 202 5.50 2.55 9.72
N THR A 203 6.79 2.27 9.64
CA THR A 203 7.82 3.30 9.40
C THR A 203 8.74 2.89 8.26
N LEU A 204 8.98 3.79 7.30
CA LEU A 204 9.98 3.56 6.26
C LEU A 204 11.39 3.71 6.84
N VAL A 205 12.24 2.71 6.62
CA VAL A 205 13.64 2.69 7.07
C VAL A 205 14.53 2.47 5.85
N GLU A 206 15.56 3.29 5.68
CA GLU A 206 16.53 3.14 4.59
C GLU A 206 17.31 1.82 4.73
N VAL A 207 17.56 1.18 3.58
CA VAL A 207 18.29 -0.10 3.47
C VAL A 207 19.77 0.11 3.27
#